data_AF-A0A2J6W3Z9-F1
#
_entry.id   AF-A0A2J6W3Z9-F1
#
_cell.length_a   1.000
_cell.length_b   1.000
_cell.length_c   1.000
_cell.angle_alpha   90.00
_cell.angle_beta   90.00
_cell.angle_gamma   90.00
#
_symmetry.space_group_name_H-M   'P 1'
#
loop_
_entity.id
_entity.type
_entity.pdbx_description
1 polymer ?
#
loop_
_entity_poly.entity_id
_entity_poly.type
_entity_poly.pdbx_seq_one_letter_code
_entity_poly.pdbx_strand_id
1 'polypeptide(L)'
;MSLNRKEKLNYEINEDTFNKSYPSKWEEKIREEVYSDKFVLINEKPEIWVYMGSHGDHLLLGTQKSAIYCSCKGFRISLERKDNQGCSHIYALNLLKPAKKFRNISKKLSQDDLIKIIEEIMEIDYSYLLRTKLLEE
;
A
#
# COMPACT_ATOMS: atom_id res chain seq x y z
N MET A 1 -21.81 -2.98 35.24
CA MET A 1 -21.92 -3.45 33.85
C MET A 1 -20.54 -3.88 33.38
N SER A 2 -20.25 -5.18 33.45
CA SER A 2 -18.98 -5.75 33.01
C SER A 2 -18.91 -5.74 31.48
N LEU A 3 -17.94 -5.02 30.93
CA LEU A 3 -17.59 -5.13 29.51
C LEU A 3 -17.16 -6.59 29.25
N ASN A 4 -17.91 -7.25 28.37
CA ASN A 4 -17.73 -8.65 28.01
C ASN A 4 -16.37 -8.80 27.30
N ARG A 5 -15.37 -9.32 28.01
CA ARG A 5 -13.96 -9.44 27.58
C ARG A 5 -13.74 -10.36 26.36
N LYS A 6 -14.79 -11.00 25.85
CA LYS A 6 -14.75 -12.02 24.77
C LYS A 6 -14.97 -11.46 23.36
N GLU A 7 -15.30 -10.18 23.19
CA GLU A 7 -15.41 -9.53 21.87
C GLU A 7 -14.16 -8.72 21.47
N LYS A 8 -13.01 -9.01 22.08
CA LYS A 8 -11.72 -8.48 21.59
C LYS A 8 -11.29 -9.19 20.30
N LEU A 9 -11.91 -8.77 19.20
CA LEU A 9 -11.28 -8.41 17.92
C LEU A 9 -10.17 -9.35 17.41
N ASN A 10 -10.55 -10.42 16.73
CA ASN A 10 -9.77 -10.92 15.61
C ASN A 10 -10.25 -10.18 14.36
N TYR A 11 -9.80 -8.93 14.16
CA TYR A 11 -10.00 -8.24 12.89
C TYR A 11 -8.86 -8.67 11.96
N GLU A 12 -9.14 -9.64 11.10
CA GLU A 12 -8.20 -10.16 10.10
C GLU A 12 -8.34 -9.35 8.81
N ILE A 13 -7.22 -8.85 8.28
CA ILE A 13 -7.17 -8.15 7.00
C ILE A 13 -6.70 -9.15 5.93
N ASN A 14 -7.54 -9.37 4.93
CA ASN A 14 -7.34 -10.29 3.81
C ASN A 14 -7.91 -9.69 2.50
N GLU A 15 -7.84 -10.46 1.41
CA GLU A 15 -8.28 -10.03 0.07
C GLU A 15 -9.77 -9.64 -0.01
N ASP A 16 -10.61 -10.24 0.85
CA ASP A 16 -12.06 -10.02 0.89
C ASP A 16 -12.47 -8.93 1.89
N THR A 17 -11.50 -8.32 2.58
CA THR A 17 -11.77 -7.34 3.64
C THR A 17 -12.36 -6.05 3.10
N PHE A 18 -12.04 -5.64 1.88
CA PHE A 18 -12.46 -4.35 1.33
C PHE A 18 -13.65 -4.48 0.39
N ASN A 19 -14.49 -3.44 0.39
CA ASN A 19 -15.58 -3.34 -0.57
C ASN A 19 -15.03 -3.44 -2.00
N LYS A 20 -15.62 -4.31 -2.83
CA LYS A 20 -15.25 -4.46 -4.25
C LYS A 20 -15.39 -3.17 -5.05
N SER A 21 -16.19 -2.22 -4.55
CA SER A 21 -16.37 -0.89 -5.12
C SER A 21 -15.87 0.18 -4.16
N TYR A 22 -15.25 1.22 -4.71
CA TYR A 22 -14.81 2.40 -3.98
C TYR A 22 -15.89 3.51 -4.04
N PRO A 23 -15.91 4.45 -3.08
CA PRO A 23 -16.81 5.62 -3.15
C PRO A 23 -16.61 6.42 -4.43
N SER A 24 -17.68 6.82 -5.12
CA SER A 24 -17.61 7.56 -6.41
C SER A 24 -16.70 8.80 -6.37
N LYS A 25 -16.69 9.52 -5.23
CA LYS A 25 -15.80 10.65 -4.98
C LYS A 25 -14.30 10.34 -5.05
N TRP A 26 -13.89 9.06 -5.07
CA TRP A 26 -12.50 8.64 -5.20
C TRP A 26 -12.12 8.31 -6.64
N GLU A 27 -13.06 8.28 -7.58
CA GLU A 27 -12.81 7.83 -8.96
C GLU A 27 -11.70 8.62 -9.64
N GLU A 28 -11.76 9.95 -9.58
CA GLU A 28 -10.75 10.83 -10.16
C GLU A 28 -9.37 10.58 -9.54
N LYS A 29 -9.30 10.57 -8.21
CA LYS A 29 -8.07 10.31 -7.47
C LYS A 29 -7.47 8.93 -7.77
N ILE A 30 -8.29 7.89 -7.85
CA ILE A 30 -7.84 6.54 -8.20
C ILE A 30 -7.29 6.51 -9.61
N ARG A 31 -7.96 7.16 -10.57
CA ARG A 31 -7.45 7.27 -11.95
C ARG A 31 -6.10 7.96 -11.97
N GLU A 32 -5.96 9.12 -11.31
CA GLU A 32 -4.69 9.83 -11.20
C GLU A 32 -3.57 8.95 -10.62
N GLU A 33 -3.86 8.22 -9.55
CA GLU A 33 -2.91 7.29 -8.92
C GLU A 33 -2.53 6.14 -9.88
N VAL A 34 -3.49 5.54 -10.59
CA VAL A 34 -3.25 4.45 -11.57
C VAL A 34 -2.39 4.91 -12.75
N TYR A 35 -2.58 6.13 -13.23
CA TYR A 35 -1.79 6.67 -14.34
C TYR A 35 -0.49 7.33 -13.88
N SER A 36 -0.23 7.35 -12.57
CA SER A 36 1.03 7.83 -12.02
C SER A 36 2.07 6.72 -11.97
N ASP A 37 3.32 7.03 -12.32
CA ASP A 37 4.46 6.11 -12.16
C ASP A 37 4.93 5.99 -10.69
N LYS A 38 4.03 6.21 -9.73
CA LYS A 38 4.34 6.30 -8.30
C LYS A 38 4.33 4.94 -7.60
N PHE A 39 3.74 3.91 -8.20
CA PHE A 39 3.75 2.56 -7.64
C PHE A 39 5.01 1.80 -8.05
N VAL A 40 5.77 1.35 -7.05
CA VAL A 40 7.01 0.62 -7.22
C VAL A 40 6.94 -0.70 -6.46
N LEU A 41 7.15 -1.81 -7.15
CA LEU A 41 7.31 -3.13 -6.54
C LEU A 41 8.76 -3.26 -6.04
N ILE A 42 8.93 -3.39 -4.72
CA ILE A 42 10.24 -3.47 -4.06
C ILE A 42 10.57 -4.88 -3.54
N ASN A 43 9.58 -5.75 -3.37
CA ASN A 43 9.81 -7.17 -3.07
C ASN A 43 8.67 -8.02 -3.63
N GLU A 44 8.98 -9.18 -4.22
CA GLU A 44 7.97 -10.12 -4.75
C GLU A 44 7.42 -11.06 -3.67
N LYS A 45 8.24 -11.43 -2.67
CA LYS A 45 7.87 -12.40 -1.61
C LYS A 45 8.53 -12.05 -0.27
N PRO A 46 7.78 -11.58 0.74
CA PRO A 46 6.38 -11.13 0.64
C PRO A 46 6.23 -9.98 -0.38
N GLU A 47 5.02 -9.81 -0.94
CA GLU A 47 4.79 -8.79 -1.95
C GLU A 47 4.68 -7.40 -1.31
N ILE A 48 5.72 -6.58 -1.49
CA ILE A 48 5.84 -5.25 -0.87
C ILE A 48 5.95 -4.20 -1.96
N TRP A 49 5.10 -3.19 -1.85
CA TRP A 49 5.05 -2.05 -2.75
C TRP A 49 5.31 -0.75 -1.99
N VAL A 50 5.77 0.25 -2.74
CA VAL A 50 5.81 1.64 -2.30
C VAL A 50 4.97 2.46 -3.24
N TYR A 51 4.06 3.26 -2.69
CA TYR A 51 3.46 4.39 -3.37
C TYR A 51 4.24 5.66 -3.01
N MET A 52 4.85 6.29 -4.01
CA MET A 52 5.64 7.51 -3.87
C MET A 52 4.74 8.75 -3.84
N GLY A 53 4.26 9.12 -2.65
CA GLY A 53 3.31 10.21 -2.47
C GLY A 53 3.96 11.60 -2.39
N SER A 54 3.15 12.63 -2.65
CA SER A 54 3.55 14.05 -2.49
C SER A 54 3.66 14.49 -1.02
N HIS A 55 2.99 13.77 -0.12
CA HIS A 55 2.96 14.04 1.32
C HIS A 55 3.61 12.90 2.12
N GLY A 56 4.48 12.15 1.46
CA GLY A 56 5.18 11.01 2.02
C GLY A 56 4.87 9.72 1.28
N ASP A 57 5.77 8.76 1.48
CA ASP A 57 5.70 7.42 0.94
C ASP A 57 4.80 6.53 1.76
N HIS A 58 4.18 5.58 1.06
CA HIS A 58 3.31 4.61 1.70
C HIS A 58 3.71 3.21 1.30
N LEU A 59 3.94 2.36 2.31
CA LEU A 59 4.12 0.94 2.12
C LEU A 59 2.76 0.30 1.85
N LEU A 60 2.70 -0.57 0.86
CA LEU A 60 1.56 -1.44 0.63
C LEU A 60 2.00 -2.89 0.69
N LEU A 61 1.21 -3.70 1.37
CA LEU A 61 1.37 -5.15 1.34
C LEU A 61 0.34 -5.72 0.40
N GLY A 62 0.78 -6.61 -0.47
CA GLY A 62 -0.06 -7.31 -1.41
C GLY A 62 0.03 -8.82 -1.28
N THR A 63 -0.91 -9.46 -1.92
CA THR A 63 -0.84 -10.83 -2.41
C THR A 63 -0.77 -10.78 -3.93
N GLN A 64 -0.50 -11.89 -4.62
CA GLN A 64 -0.49 -11.89 -6.10
C GLN A 64 -1.75 -11.30 -6.75
N LYS A 65 -2.88 -11.34 -6.06
CA LYS A 65 -4.17 -10.88 -6.58
C LYS A 65 -4.51 -9.45 -6.20
N SER A 66 -4.21 -9.03 -4.97
CA SER A 66 -4.71 -7.75 -4.45
C SER A 66 -3.78 -7.13 -3.41
N ALA A 67 -3.88 -5.83 -3.24
CA ALA A 67 -3.32 -5.09 -2.12
C ALA A 67 -4.25 -5.27 -0.91
N ILE A 68 -3.66 -5.66 0.22
CA ILE A 68 -4.39 -5.94 1.46
C ILE A 68 -4.14 -4.88 2.53
N TYR A 69 -3.04 -4.14 2.45
CA TYR A 69 -2.68 -3.13 3.44
C TYR A 69 -2.04 -1.91 2.79
N CYS A 70 -2.29 -0.73 3.34
CA CYS A 70 -1.58 0.50 2.99
C CYS A 70 -1.25 1.28 4.26
N SER A 71 -0.01 1.76 4.40
CA SER A 71 0.43 2.49 5.58
C SER A 71 -0.14 3.92 5.68
N CYS A 72 -0.82 4.41 4.63
CA CYS A 72 -1.33 5.78 4.57
C CYS A 72 -2.39 6.07 5.64
N LYS A 73 -2.51 7.35 6.02
CA LYS A 73 -3.49 7.83 7.01
C LYS A 73 -4.94 7.47 6.65
N GLY A 74 -5.30 7.55 5.37
CA GLY A 74 -6.66 7.24 4.91
C GLY A 74 -7.07 5.79 5.22
N PHE A 75 -6.14 4.86 5.03
CA PHE A 75 -6.35 3.45 5.34
C PHE A 75 -6.49 3.20 6.85
N ARG A 76 -5.63 3.82 7.68
CA ARG A 76 -5.72 3.74 9.14
C ARG A 76 -7.08 4.22 9.67
N ILE A 77 -7.57 5.34 9.14
CA ILE A 77 -8.89 5.87 9.49
C ILE A 77 -10.01 4.89 9.12
N SER A 78 -9.94 4.26 7.95
CA SER A 78 -10.92 3.23 7.53
C SER A 78 -10.94 2.04 8.49
N LEU A 79 -9.75 1.57 8.91
CA LEU A 79 -9.63 0.50 9.91
C LEU A 79 -10.24 0.88 11.27
N GLU A 80 -9.94 2.07 11.76
CA GLU A 80 -10.48 2.58 13.04
C GLU A 80 -12.01 2.71 13.00
N ARG A 81 -12.56 3.13 11.84
CA ARG A 81 -13.99 3.25 11.61
C ARG A 81 -14.69 1.93 11.33
N LYS A 82 -13.93 0.87 11.02
CA LYS A 82 -14.45 -0.44 10.59
C LYS A 82 -15.42 -0.34 9.41
N ASP A 83 -15.19 0.62 8.51
CA ASP A 83 -16.03 0.82 7.33
C ASP A 83 -15.58 -0.02 6.13
N ASN A 84 -14.44 -0.72 6.25
CA ASN A 84 -13.88 -1.62 5.25
C ASN A 84 -13.72 -0.97 3.86
N GLN A 85 -13.56 0.36 3.82
CA GLN A 85 -13.35 1.10 2.57
C GLN A 85 -11.89 1.09 2.11
N GLY A 86 -10.92 0.81 2.99
CA GLY A 86 -9.50 0.87 2.63
C GLY A 86 -9.06 2.30 2.28
N CYS A 87 -8.34 2.47 1.17
CA CYS A 87 -7.92 3.79 0.66
C CYS A 87 -7.81 3.80 -0.88
N SER A 88 -7.68 4.99 -1.47
CA SER A 88 -7.49 5.15 -2.92
C SER A 88 -6.31 4.32 -3.45
N HIS A 89 -5.19 4.27 -2.71
CA HIS A 89 -3.99 3.56 -3.15
C HIS A 89 -4.20 2.04 -3.27
N ILE A 90 -5.01 1.42 -2.40
CA ILE A 90 -5.36 -0.01 -2.50
C ILE A 90 -6.12 -0.27 -3.81
N TYR A 91 -7.13 0.54 -4.09
CA TYR A 91 -7.92 0.41 -5.31
C TYR A 91 -7.09 0.69 -6.56
N ALA A 92 -6.25 1.72 -6.53
CA ALA A 92 -5.36 2.05 -7.63
C ALA A 92 -4.38 0.89 -7.90
N LEU A 93 -3.72 0.35 -6.87
CA LEU A 93 -2.80 -0.78 -7.03
C LEU A 93 -3.54 -2.03 -7.57
N ASN A 94 -4.75 -2.30 -7.11
CA ASN A 94 -5.57 -3.42 -7.61
C ASN A 94 -5.95 -3.30 -9.09
N LEU A 95 -6.18 -2.08 -9.58
CA LEU A 95 -6.43 -1.82 -11.01
C LEU A 95 -5.14 -1.87 -11.84
N LEU A 96 -4.03 -1.43 -11.26
CA LEU A 96 -2.74 -1.31 -11.93
C LEU A 96 -2.04 -2.66 -12.11
N LYS A 97 -2.17 -3.58 -11.14
CA LYS A 97 -1.50 -4.89 -11.17
C LYS A 97 -1.84 -5.75 -12.39
N PRO A 98 -3.12 -5.96 -12.76
CA PRO A 98 -3.48 -6.70 -13.96
C PRO A 98 -2.92 -6.07 -15.24
N ALA A 99 -2.80 -4.74 -15.26
CA ALA A 99 -2.28 -3.99 -16.40
C ALA A 99 -0.75 -4.05 -16.53
N LYS A 100 -0.03 -4.52 -15.49
CA LYS A 100 1.45 -4.56 -15.43
C LYS A 100 2.13 -3.21 -15.72
N LYS A 101 1.49 -2.11 -15.35
CA LYS A 101 1.99 -0.74 -15.54
C LYS A 101 2.58 -0.17 -14.26
N PHE A 102 3.66 -0.76 -13.76
CA PHE A 102 4.38 -0.30 -12.56
C PHE A 102 5.89 -0.45 -12.75
N ARG A 103 6.65 0.30 -11.94
CA ARG A 103 8.10 0.08 -11.82
C ARG A 103 8.35 -1.14 -10.94
N ASN A 104 9.27 -2.01 -11.35
CA ASN A 104 9.62 -3.21 -10.60
C ASN A 104 11.14 -3.28 -10.44
N ILE A 105 11.62 -2.92 -9.26
CA ILE A 105 13.04 -2.98 -8.91
C ILE A 105 13.36 -4.11 -7.94
N SER A 106 12.39 -4.98 -7.63
CA SER A 106 12.53 -6.02 -6.60
C SER A 106 13.77 -6.91 -6.78
N LYS A 107 14.16 -7.22 -8.02
CA LYS A 107 15.34 -8.02 -8.34
C LYS A 107 16.68 -7.29 -8.18
N LYS A 108 16.66 -5.96 -8.05
CA LYS A 108 17.85 -5.11 -7.90
C LYS A 108 18.15 -4.77 -6.44
N LEU A 109 17.24 -5.07 -5.52
CA LEU A 109 17.37 -4.73 -4.11
C LEU A 109 17.94 -5.91 -3.32
N SER A 110 18.99 -5.64 -2.55
CA SER A 110 19.44 -6.55 -1.50
C SER A 110 18.46 -6.56 -0.32
N GLN A 111 18.61 -7.53 0.59
CA GLN A 111 17.82 -7.55 1.82
C GLN A 111 18.06 -6.30 2.68
N ASP A 112 19.31 -5.83 2.74
CA ASP A 112 19.67 -4.62 3.49
C ASP A 112 19.05 -3.37 2.85
N ASP A 113 19.04 -3.29 1.51
CA ASP A 113 18.35 -2.20 0.81
C ASP A 113 16.85 -2.20 1.14
N LEU A 114 16.21 -3.38 1.15
CA LEU A 114 14.78 -3.52 1.44
C LEU A 114 14.45 -3.07 2.87
N ILE A 115 15.22 -3.53 3.86
CA ILE A 115 15.06 -3.13 5.27
C ILE A 115 15.19 -1.62 5.39
N LYS A 116 16.24 -1.04 4.81
CA LYS A 116 16.49 0.39 4.87
C LYS A 116 15.39 1.22 4.21
N ILE A 117 14.88 0.80 3.05
CA ILE A 117 13.74 1.48 2.39
C ILE A 117 12.51 1.45 3.32
N ILE A 118 12.22 0.31 3.96
CA ILE A 118 11.08 0.18 4.88
C ILE A 118 11.26 1.09 6.10
N GLU A 119 12.43 1.09 6.72
CA GLU A 119 12.77 1.96 7.86
C GLU A 119 12.62 3.44 7.51
N GLU A 120 13.20 3.88 6.39
CA GLU A 120 13.09 5.26 5.91
C GLU A 120 11.61 5.66 5.73
N ILE A 121 10.77 4.81 5.13
CA ILE A 121 9.35 5.13 4.96
C ILE A 121 8.62 5.16 6.31
N MET A 122 8.94 4.25 7.22
CA MET A 122 8.23 4.16 8.50
C MET A 122 8.62 5.26 9.49
N GLU A 123 9.85 5.76 9.44
CA GLU A 123 10.38 6.74 10.39
C GLU A 123 10.25 8.19 9.92
N ILE A 124 10.48 8.43 8.62
CA ILE A 124 10.56 9.78 8.05
C ILE A 124 9.57 10.01 6.89
N ASP A 125 8.67 9.06 6.65
CA ASP A 125 7.67 9.09 5.57
C ASP A 125 8.29 9.30 4.17
N TYR A 126 9.56 8.96 3.95
CA TYR A 126 10.24 9.16 2.66
C TYR A 126 11.49 8.29 2.52
N SER A 127 11.59 7.51 1.44
CA SER A 127 12.81 6.73 1.16
C SER A 127 13.72 7.39 0.13
N TYR A 128 14.87 7.92 0.60
CA TYR A 128 15.95 8.43 -0.26
C TYR A 128 16.63 7.29 -1.03
N LEU A 129 16.82 6.15 -0.38
CA LEU A 129 17.45 4.99 -1.01
C LEU A 129 16.63 4.52 -2.21
N LEU A 130 15.30 4.43 -2.08
CA LEU A 130 14.41 4.05 -3.17
C LEU A 130 14.57 4.96 -4.39
N ARG A 131 14.62 6.28 -4.20
CA ARG A 131 14.81 7.22 -5.33
C ARG A 131 16.16 7.03 -5.99
N THR A 132 17.21 6.82 -5.20
CA THR A 132 18.56 6.57 -5.71
C THR A 132 18.56 5.32 -6.61
N LYS A 133 17.99 4.22 -6.13
CA LYS A 133 17.86 2.96 -6.89
C LYS A 133 17.00 3.08 -8.15
N LEU A 134 16.01 3.97 -8.16
CA LEU A 134 15.18 4.25 -9.34
C LEU A 134 15.88 5.09 -10.41
N LEU A 135 16.92 5.86 -10.05
CA LEU A 135 17.73 6.61 -11.02
C LEU A 135 18.79 5.74 -11.72
N GLU A 136 19.08 4.56 -11.17
CA GLU A 136 19.96 3.54 -11.75
C GLU A 136 19.20 2.59 -12.71
N GLU A 137 17.92 2.86 -12.98
CA GLU A 137 17.06 2.12 -13.92
C GLU A 137 17.10 2.71 -15.33
#